data_AF-A0A9W4XJ62-F1
#
_entry.id   AF-A0A9W4XJ62-F1
#
_cell.length_a   1.000
_cell.length_b   1.000
_cell.length_c   1.000
_cell.angle_alpha   90.00
_cell.angle_beta   90.00
_cell.angle_gamma   90.00
#
_symmetry.space_group_name_H-M   'P 1'
#
loop_
_entity.id
_entity.type
_entity.pdbx_description
1 polymer ?
#
loop_
_entity_poly.entity_id
_entity_poly.type
_entity_poly.pdbx_seq_one_letter_code
_entity_poly.pdbx_strand_id
1 'polypeptide(L)'
;MQKSSQSQTSRAPSDILRKGSDGEAAANKAKTDNVGSKRAPSSLFKFRTDEEGEYKSWNHDETGSTNNYIRVTIEREGYPEGFVVCDYIPPEQLLNFVPGIRKLLYESCVVIPDVDCIDEDYVAEVITQCIKASKKGVTSQTLELAPSIGPLPAIKIHCILILFDLTAAAEKLLKTAWQLFKAHELLPEEVMWIWETFGPAHTQSSYVAPFADEYVQLMLWQIVNLMAEGKLNKKIAWQLDVEREPRNFNAAVQTRRHKFGTGAGMRPFYPPSWSLVKARSLAPTFTSSGSVNPVQDVADFYEKTSFKD
;
A
#
# COMPACT_ATOMS: atom_id res chain seq x y z
N MET A 1 50.60 1.93 -47.73
CA MET A 1 50.25 2.97 -46.73
C MET A 1 49.56 2.21 -45.58
N GLN A 2 50.14 1.96 -44.39
CA GLN A 2 51.15 2.71 -43.59
C GLN A 2 50.73 4.17 -43.38
N LYS A 3 50.67 4.74 -42.16
CA LYS A 3 51.23 4.38 -40.83
C LYS A 3 50.08 4.23 -39.79
N SER A 4 50.12 3.51 -38.66
CA SER A 4 51.14 3.11 -37.65
C SER A 4 51.34 4.08 -36.47
N SER A 5 51.22 3.53 -35.25
CA SER A 5 51.82 3.98 -33.96
C SER A 5 51.21 5.19 -33.21
N GLN A 6 51.29 5.39 -31.88
CA GLN A 6 51.73 4.65 -30.65
C GLN A 6 51.30 5.55 -29.43
N SER A 7 51.39 5.28 -28.12
CA SER A 7 51.25 4.13 -27.18
C SER A 7 51.90 4.55 -25.82
N GLN A 8 51.19 4.49 -24.68
CA GLN A 8 51.73 4.66 -23.28
C GLN A 8 52.44 6.03 -23.00
N THR A 9 53.03 6.40 -21.84
CA THR A 9 53.37 5.78 -20.52
C THR A 9 53.03 6.75 -19.33
N SER A 10 53.58 6.61 -18.11
CA SER A 10 53.01 5.78 -17.01
C SER A 10 53.55 6.15 -15.60
N ARG A 11 52.77 5.84 -14.54
CA ARG A 11 53.12 5.76 -13.08
C ARG A 11 53.29 7.06 -12.25
N ALA A 12 53.08 6.89 -10.93
CA ALA A 12 53.35 7.82 -9.81
C ALA A 12 54.80 7.56 -9.24
N PRO A 13 55.28 7.97 -8.02
CA PRO A 13 54.57 8.34 -6.75
C PRO A 13 55.19 9.53 -5.94
N SER A 14 54.73 9.77 -4.69
CA SER A 14 55.55 9.88 -3.43
C SER A 14 54.90 10.74 -2.32
N ASP A 15 55.19 10.40 -1.06
CA ASP A 15 54.73 11.08 0.18
C ASP A 15 55.48 12.38 0.52
N ILE A 16 54.94 13.16 1.47
CA ILE A 16 55.69 14.07 2.37
C ILE A 16 54.96 14.18 3.72
N LEU A 17 55.69 14.05 4.84
CA LEU A 17 55.20 14.31 6.20
C LEU A 17 55.41 15.78 6.59
N ARG A 18 54.60 16.30 7.54
CA ARG A 18 55.13 17.24 8.54
C ARG A 18 54.41 17.21 9.89
N LYS A 19 55.16 17.53 10.95
CA LYS A 19 54.72 17.69 12.36
C LYS A 19 54.83 19.16 12.81
N GLY A 20 54.12 19.49 13.88
CA GLY A 20 54.10 20.78 14.62
C GLY A 20 52.70 20.94 15.26
N SER A 21 52.47 21.01 16.57
CA SER A 21 53.28 21.46 17.73
C SER A 21 53.48 22.99 17.73
N ASP A 22 53.29 23.75 18.82
CA ASP A 22 52.96 23.43 20.23
C ASP A 22 51.99 24.47 20.86
N GLY A 23 51.52 24.25 22.09
CA GLY A 23 50.63 25.18 22.81
C GLY A 23 50.54 24.93 24.33
N GLU A 24 51.20 25.78 25.10
CA GLU A 24 51.27 25.80 26.57
C GLU A 24 49.93 26.30 27.21
N ALA A 25 49.66 26.26 28.53
CA ALA A 25 50.59 26.24 29.66
C ALA A 25 50.05 25.61 30.98
N ALA A 26 51.00 25.42 31.91
CA ALA A 26 50.88 25.16 33.34
C ALA A 26 50.22 26.33 34.14
N ALA A 27 49.80 26.22 35.43
CA ALA A 27 49.46 25.06 36.29
C ALA A 27 48.93 25.53 37.69
N ASN A 28 48.52 24.55 38.51
CA ASN A 28 48.64 24.48 39.99
C ASN A 28 47.66 25.19 40.96
N LYS A 29 47.23 24.40 41.96
CA LYS A 29 46.90 24.73 43.39
C LYS A 29 45.72 25.70 43.69
N ALA A 30 44.79 25.43 44.60
CA ALA A 30 44.66 24.40 45.64
C ALA A 30 43.30 24.47 46.39
N LYS A 31 42.85 23.32 46.91
CA LYS A 31 42.17 23.11 48.22
C LYS A 31 40.94 23.96 48.60
N THR A 32 39.76 23.33 48.57
CA THR A 32 38.73 23.47 49.63
C THR A 32 37.77 22.26 49.60
N ASP A 33 36.94 22.11 50.64
CA ASP A 33 36.33 20.84 51.05
C ASP A 33 34.85 20.65 50.64
N ASN A 34 34.28 19.54 51.15
CA ASN A 34 32.86 19.16 51.26
C ASN A 34 32.11 18.44 50.10
N VAL A 35 31.68 17.22 50.47
CA VAL A 35 30.32 16.65 50.31
C VAL A 35 29.66 16.68 48.93
N GLY A 36 29.54 15.49 48.33
CA GLY A 36 28.59 15.23 47.24
C GLY A 36 28.90 13.93 46.50
N SER A 37 28.09 12.89 46.71
CA SER A 37 28.23 11.65 45.93
C SER A 37 27.91 11.91 44.47
N LYS A 38 28.92 11.82 43.59
CA LYS A 38 28.75 11.98 42.14
C LYS A 38 28.00 10.79 41.57
N ARG A 39 26.66 10.86 41.55
CA ARG A 39 25.86 10.07 40.61
C ARG A 39 26.36 10.35 39.19
N ALA A 40 26.60 9.30 38.41
CA ALA A 40 26.72 9.43 36.96
C ALA A 40 25.44 10.06 36.38
N PRO A 41 25.50 10.79 35.25
CA PRO A 41 24.31 11.36 34.63
C PRO A 41 23.33 10.24 34.25
N SER A 42 22.24 10.12 35.00
CA SER A 42 21.18 9.18 34.69
C SER A 42 20.47 9.60 33.41
N SER A 43 20.50 8.72 32.39
CA SER A 43 19.72 8.89 31.17
C SER A 43 18.25 9.21 31.51
N LEU A 44 17.71 10.25 30.87
CA LEU A 44 16.28 10.56 30.92
C LEU A 44 15.43 9.49 30.21
N PHE A 45 16.05 8.69 29.34
CA PHE A 45 15.45 7.51 28.74
C PHE A 45 15.88 6.27 29.51
N LYS A 46 14.95 5.73 30.32
CA LYS A 46 14.99 4.33 30.76
C LYS A 46 14.25 3.50 29.73
N PHE A 47 14.99 2.73 28.92
CA PHE A 47 14.38 1.61 28.22
C PHE A 47 13.95 0.56 29.26
N ARG A 48 12.73 0.06 29.15
CA ARG A 48 12.31 -1.16 29.84
C ARG A 48 12.98 -2.35 29.14
N THR A 49 14.11 -2.78 29.68
CA THR A 49 14.56 -4.17 29.52
C THR A 49 13.74 -5.02 30.48
N ASP A 50 12.49 -5.30 30.10
CA ASP A 50 11.70 -6.37 30.70
C ASP A 50 11.95 -7.65 29.88
N GLU A 51 12.05 -8.78 30.56
CA GLU A 51 12.63 -10.02 30.04
C GLU A 51 11.60 -10.90 29.30
N GLU A 52 12.03 -11.58 28.23
CA GLU A 52 11.35 -12.70 27.53
C GLU A 52 9.82 -12.63 27.41
N GLY A 53 9.30 -11.48 26.97
CA GLY A 53 7.87 -11.29 26.73
C GLY A 53 7.36 -11.99 25.46
N GLU A 54 6.34 -12.84 25.60
CA GLU A 54 5.49 -13.26 24.47
C GLU A 54 4.90 -12.02 23.79
N TYR A 55 4.94 -11.94 22.45
CA TYR A 55 4.31 -10.87 21.68
C TYR A 55 2.78 -10.98 21.71
N LYS A 56 2.17 -10.58 22.83
CA LYS A 56 0.73 -10.44 22.99
C LYS A 56 0.25 -9.13 22.39
N SER A 57 -0.31 -9.23 21.19
CA SER A 57 -1.16 -8.23 20.58
C SER A 57 -2.34 -7.84 21.48
N TRP A 58 -2.86 -6.62 21.30
CA TRP A 58 -4.21 -6.20 21.74
C TRP A 58 -4.48 -6.31 23.25
N ASN A 59 -3.97 -5.35 24.05
CA ASN A 59 -4.68 -4.83 25.22
C ASN A 59 -4.01 -3.56 25.82
N HIS A 60 -4.85 -2.70 26.39
CA HIS A 60 -4.64 -1.36 27.01
C HIS A 60 -4.94 -0.15 26.10
N ASP A 61 -5.75 0.84 26.53
CA ASP A 61 -6.43 0.97 27.85
C ASP A 61 -7.78 1.71 27.79
N GLU A 62 -8.71 1.36 28.70
CA GLU A 62 -10.06 1.94 28.80
C GLU A 62 -10.05 3.37 29.37
N THR A 63 -9.41 4.34 28.70
CA THR A 63 -9.30 5.73 29.17
C THR A 63 -10.35 6.67 28.56
N GLY A 64 -11.62 6.39 28.88
CA GLY A 64 -12.75 7.34 28.96
C GLY A 64 -12.76 8.55 28.02
N SER A 65 -12.89 8.32 26.70
CA SER A 65 -12.92 9.41 25.72
C SER A 65 -14.34 9.83 25.33
N THR A 66 -14.77 11.02 25.75
CA THR A 66 -15.98 11.71 25.25
C THR A 66 -15.74 12.32 23.86
N ASN A 67 -15.15 11.54 22.95
CA ASN A 67 -14.73 12.00 21.64
C ASN A 67 -15.93 12.20 20.71
N ASN A 68 -16.41 13.43 20.60
CA ASN A 68 -17.36 13.92 19.59
C ASN A 68 -16.79 13.89 18.15
N TYR A 69 -15.69 13.16 17.92
CA TYR A 69 -14.88 13.16 16.72
C TYR A 69 -14.30 11.78 16.45
N ILE A 70 -14.08 11.50 15.16
CA ILE A 70 -13.42 10.30 14.66
C ILE A 70 -11.99 10.65 14.23
N ARG A 71 -11.05 9.76 14.55
CA ARG A 71 -9.71 9.71 13.97
C ARG A 71 -9.69 8.67 12.84
N VAL A 72 -8.91 8.88 11.78
CA VAL A 72 -8.61 7.86 10.77
C VAL A 72 -7.13 7.55 10.77
N THR A 73 -6.80 6.27 10.87
CA THR A 73 -5.42 5.76 10.87
C THR A 73 -5.25 4.72 9.76
N ILE A 74 -4.02 4.61 9.26
CA ILE A 74 -3.56 3.44 8.50
C ILE A 74 -2.69 2.62 9.47
N GLU A 75 -2.92 1.31 9.58
CA GLU A 75 -2.02 0.40 10.29
C GLU A 75 -0.61 0.55 9.71
N ARG A 76 0.45 0.63 10.52
CA ARG A 76 1.84 0.64 10.01
C ARG A 76 2.80 -0.02 10.97
N GLU A 77 3.79 -0.74 10.45
CA GLU A 77 4.86 -1.28 11.27
C GLU A 77 5.59 -0.15 12.02
N GLY A 78 5.79 -0.33 13.33
CA GLY A 78 6.36 0.69 14.22
C GLY A 78 5.37 1.72 14.78
N TYR A 79 4.11 1.75 14.32
CA TYR A 79 3.08 2.68 14.81
C TYR A 79 1.96 1.94 15.56
N PRO A 80 2.01 1.83 16.92
CA PRO A 80 1.07 1.02 17.68
C PRO A 80 -0.37 1.57 17.71
N GLU A 81 -0.57 2.87 17.51
CA GLU A 81 -1.89 3.49 17.29
C GLU A 81 -2.26 3.61 15.79
N GLY A 82 -1.42 3.09 14.90
CA GLY A 82 -1.44 3.39 13.47
C GLY A 82 -0.90 4.78 13.12
N PHE A 83 -0.63 5.00 11.83
CA PHE A 83 -0.26 6.29 11.28
C PHE A 83 -1.51 7.17 11.11
N VAL A 84 -1.56 8.34 11.76
CA VAL A 84 -2.73 9.22 11.74
C VAL A 84 -2.82 9.97 10.42
N VAL A 85 -3.87 9.70 9.63
CA VAL A 85 -4.12 10.35 8.34
C VAL A 85 -5.05 11.55 8.48
N CYS A 86 -6.06 11.46 9.35
CA CYS A 86 -6.99 12.55 9.65
C CYS A 86 -7.43 12.48 11.11
N ASP A 87 -7.60 13.64 11.75
CA ASP A 87 -8.15 13.78 13.10
C ASP A 87 -9.37 14.73 13.12
N TYR A 88 -10.01 14.84 14.28
CA TYR A 88 -11.14 15.73 14.57
C TYR A 88 -12.32 15.70 13.56
N ILE A 89 -12.61 14.55 12.94
CA ILE A 89 -13.71 14.42 11.97
C ILE A 89 -15.07 14.33 12.69
N PRO A 90 -16.05 15.19 12.40
CA PRO A 90 -17.40 15.04 12.98
C PRO A 90 -18.08 13.73 12.51
N PRO A 91 -18.53 12.83 13.41
CA PRO A 91 -19.06 11.52 13.06
C PRO A 91 -20.19 11.56 12.04
N GLU A 92 -21.10 12.54 12.19
CA GLU A 92 -22.25 12.72 11.32
C GLU A 92 -21.87 13.07 9.87
N GLN A 93 -20.72 13.73 9.66
CA GLN A 93 -20.30 14.17 8.33
C GLN A 93 -19.67 13.03 7.53
N LEU A 94 -18.98 12.09 8.20
CA LEU A 94 -18.36 10.94 7.58
C LEU A 94 -19.26 9.69 7.59
N LEU A 95 -19.79 9.26 8.74
CA LEU A 95 -20.49 7.98 8.88
C LEU A 95 -21.92 7.97 8.33
N ASN A 96 -22.50 9.12 8.00
CA ASN A 96 -23.81 9.22 7.34
C ASN A 96 -23.65 9.39 5.82
N PHE A 97 -22.57 10.04 5.36
CA PHE A 97 -22.23 10.16 3.93
C PHE A 97 -21.62 8.84 3.40
N VAL A 98 -20.74 8.23 4.19
CA VAL A 98 -20.03 6.97 3.91
C VAL A 98 -20.42 5.89 4.93
N PRO A 99 -21.63 5.29 4.83
CA PRO A 99 -22.05 4.25 5.78
C PRO A 99 -21.13 3.01 5.73
N GLY A 100 -20.50 2.74 4.60
CA GLY A 100 -19.56 1.61 4.42
C GLY A 100 -18.28 1.69 5.24
N ILE A 101 -17.88 2.87 5.73
CA ILE A 101 -16.73 3.04 6.65
C ILE A 101 -17.02 2.40 8.02
N ARG A 102 -18.29 2.20 8.41
CA ARG A 102 -18.65 1.66 9.74
C ARG A 102 -18.11 0.24 10.01
N LYS A 103 -17.75 -0.53 8.99
CA LYS A 103 -17.08 -1.85 9.12
C LYS A 103 -15.60 -1.76 9.52
N LEU A 104 -15.01 -0.58 9.44
CA LEU A 104 -13.62 -0.25 9.76
C LEU A 104 -13.51 0.60 11.04
N LEU A 105 -14.65 0.91 11.68
CA LEU A 105 -14.72 1.74 12.87
C LEU A 105 -14.55 0.88 14.12
N TYR A 106 -13.42 1.05 14.79
CA TYR A 106 -13.16 0.54 16.12
C TYR A 106 -13.24 1.71 17.12
N GLU A 107 -14.18 1.66 18.06
CA GLU A 107 -14.49 2.78 18.97
C GLU A 107 -14.74 4.10 18.21
N SER A 108 -13.85 5.10 18.38
CA SER A 108 -13.85 6.38 17.64
C SER A 108 -12.71 6.49 16.61
N CYS A 109 -12.12 5.36 16.20
CA CYS A 109 -11.06 5.31 15.20
C CYS A 109 -11.45 4.45 13.99
N VAL A 110 -11.31 4.99 12.78
CA VAL A 110 -11.41 4.21 11.54
C VAL A 110 -10.02 3.70 11.22
N VAL A 111 -9.85 2.38 11.25
CA VAL A 111 -8.58 1.70 11.00
C VAL A 111 -8.58 1.18 9.56
N ILE A 112 -7.55 1.56 8.80
CA ILE A 112 -7.36 1.18 7.39
C ILE A 112 -6.12 0.27 7.32
N PRO A 113 -6.17 -0.87 6.60
CA PRO A 113 -5.04 -1.80 6.55
C PRO A 113 -3.84 -1.23 5.79
N ASP A 114 -2.63 -1.59 6.22
CA ASP A 114 -1.39 -1.32 5.47
C ASP A 114 -1.34 -2.23 4.23
N VAL A 115 -1.47 -1.64 3.04
CA VAL A 115 -1.38 -2.34 1.74
C VAL A 115 -0.95 -1.35 0.66
N ASP A 116 -0.06 -1.76 -0.25
CA ASP A 116 0.57 -0.88 -1.25
C ASP A 116 -0.42 -0.12 -2.15
N CYS A 117 -1.64 -0.67 -2.32
CA CYS A 117 -2.73 -0.07 -3.09
C CYS A 117 -3.46 1.10 -2.40
N ILE A 118 -3.16 1.35 -1.12
CA ILE A 118 -3.73 2.41 -0.27
C ILE A 118 -2.57 3.30 0.20
N ASP A 119 -2.86 4.57 0.40
CA ASP A 119 -1.86 5.64 0.48
C ASP A 119 -2.47 6.81 1.25
N GLU A 120 -1.74 7.34 2.22
CA GLU A 120 -2.21 8.35 3.17
C GLU A 120 -2.73 9.63 2.48
N ASP A 121 -2.09 10.09 1.40
CA ASP A 121 -2.49 11.33 0.72
C ASP A 121 -3.84 11.15 0.02
N TYR A 122 -4.05 10.00 -0.63
CA TYR A 122 -5.32 9.70 -1.30
C TYR A 122 -6.43 9.34 -0.29
N VAL A 123 -6.10 8.74 0.84
CA VAL A 123 -7.05 8.52 1.94
C VAL A 123 -7.51 9.88 2.51
N ALA A 124 -6.57 10.78 2.81
CA ALA A 124 -6.86 12.14 3.27
C ALA A 124 -7.68 12.92 2.23
N GLU A 125 -7.38 12.78 0.93
CA GLU A 125 -8.18 13.39 -0.14
C GLU A 125 -9.61 12.86 -0.14
N VAL A 126 -9.83 11.55 -0.22
CA VAL A 126 -11.18 10.96 -0.29
C VAL A 126 -12.02 11.37 0.92
N ILE A 127 -11.45 11.30 2.13
CA ILE A 127 -12.11 11.72 3.38
C ILE A 127 -12.46 13.22 3.31
N THR A 128 -11.51 14.06 2.93
CA THR A 128 -11.69 15.51 2.82
C THR A 128 -12.80 15.85 1.82
N GLN A 129 -12.87 15.16 0.69
CA GLN A 129 -13.90 15.38 -0.33
C GLN A 129 -15.28 14.86 0.13
N CYS A 130 -15.35 13.73 0.85
CA CYS A 130 -16.59 13.26 1.48
C CYS A 130 -17.13 14.27 2.50
N ILE A 131 -16.27 14.82 3.37
CA ILE A 131 -16.65 15.86 4.34
C ILE A 131 -17.10 17.15 3.62
N LYS A 132 -16.39 17.57 2.57
CA LYS A 132 -16.78 18.75 1.75
C LYS A 132 -18.11 18.53 1.02
N ALA A 133 -18.39 17.32 0.55
CA ALA A 133 -19.64 16.96 -0.13
C ALA A 133 -20.82 16.91 0.87
N SER A 134 -20.62 16.27 2.02
CA SER A 134 -21.59 16.23 3.14
C SER A 134 -21.99 17.64 3.59
N LYS A 135 -21.02 18.54 3.83
CA LYS A 135 -21.26 19.95 4.19
C LYS A 135 -22.01 20.77 3.11
N LYS A 136 -22.06 20.28 1.86
CA LYS A 136 -22.79 20.90 0.75
C LYS A 136 -24.17 20.26 0.50
N GLY A 137 -24.58 19.26 1.28
CA GLY A 137 -25.82 18.50 1.03
C GLY A 137 -25.78 17.62 -0.23
N VAL A 138 -24.58 17.33 -0.74
CA VAL A 138 -24.38 16.41 -1.88
C VAL A 138 -24.57 14.97 -1.37
N THR A 139 -24.98 14.05 -2.25
CA THR A 139 -25.11 12.62 -1.90
C THR A 139 -23.82 11.86 -2.22
N SER A 140 -23.55 10.75 -1.53
CA SER A 140 -22.39 9.90 -1.84
C SER A 140 -22.47 9.22 -3.21
N GLN A 141 -23.67 9.04 -3.77
CA GLN A 141 -23.87 8.60 -5.15
C GLN A 141 -23.40 9.64 -6.19
N THR A 142 -23.37 10.92 -5.81
CA THR A 142 -22.96 12.05 -6.64
C THR A 142 -21.58 12.60 -6.28
N LEU A 143 -20.76 11.85 -5.53
CA LEU A 143 -19.37 12.20 -5.25
C LEU A 143 -18.54 12.15 -6.55
N GLU A 144 -18.07 13.30 -7.01
CA GLU A 144 -17.12 13.41 -8.12
C GLU A 144 -15.71 13.63 -7.57
N LEU A 145 -14.84 12.63 -7.74
CA LEU A 145 -13.40 12.78 -7.55
C LEU A 145 -12.76 12.95 -8.93
N ALA A 146 -12.11 14.09 -9.15
CA ALA A 146 -11.21 14.30 -10.25
C ALA A 146 -9.81 13.90 -9.75
N PRO A 147 -9.28 12.71 -10.12
CA PRO A 147 -7.99 12.25 -9.62
C PRO A 147 -6.88 13.22 -10.03
N SER A 148 -5.82 13.29 -9.23
CA SER A 148 -4.57 13.94 -9.66
C SER A 148 -4.05 13.29 -10.95
N ILE A 149 -3.24 14.05 -11.72
CA ILE A 149 -2.99 13.76 -13.14
C ILE A 149 -2.20 12.45 -13.33
N GLY A 150 -2.91 11.34 -13.57
CA GLY A 150 -2.28 10.08 -13.97
C GLY A 150 -3.19 8.84 -13.84
N PRO A 151 -2.75 7.69 -14.36
CA PRO A 151 -3.45 6.41 -14.21
C PRO A 151 -3.36 5.84 -12.78
N LEU A 152 -2.20 5.94 -12.09
CA LEU A 152 -2.06 5.38 -10.74
C LEU A 152 -2.91 6.08 -9.66
N PRO A 153 -3.02 7.42 -9.61
CA PRO A 153 -3.92 8.08 -8.67
C PRO A 153 -5.37 7.61 -8.80
N ALA A 154 -5.84 7.41 -10.03
CA ALA A 154 -7.18 6.88 -10.29
C ALA A 154 -7.36 5.45 -9.75
N ILE A 155 -6.32 4.60 -9.78
CA ILE A 155 -6.35 3.25 -9.18
C ILE A 155 -6.34 3.32 -7.65
N LYS A 156 -5.42 4.08 -7.03
CA LYS A 156 -5.35 4.21 -5.56
C LYS A 156 -6.66 4.77 -4.98
N ILE A 157 -7.19 5.84 -5.57
CA ILE A 157 -8.49 6.40 -5.18
C ILE A 157 -9.63 5.38 -5.40
N HIS A 158 -9.61 4.59 -6.49
CA HIS A 158 -10.62 3.55 -6.72
C HIS A 158 -10.58 2.44 -5.65
N CYS A 159 -9.40 1.99 -5.22
CA CYS A 159 -9.24 1.06 -4.11
C CYS A 159 -9.87 1.59 -2.81
N ILE A 160 -9.64 2.87 -2.49
CA ILE A 160 -10.19 3.52 -1.29
C ILE A 160 -11.72 3.67 -1.39
N LEU A 161 -12.25 4.07 -2.56
CA LEU A 161 -13.71 4.14 -2.77
C LEU A 161 -14.39 2.77 -2.60
N ILE A 162 -13.78 1.69 -3.08
CA ILE A 162 -14.30 0.32 -2.90
C ILE A 162 -14.17 -0.14 -1.44
N LEU A 163 -13.05 0.14 -0.78
CA LEU A 163 -12.89 -0.12 0.66
C LEU A 163 -14.01 0.59 1.47
N PHE A 164 -14.37 1.81 1.10
CA PHE A 164 -15.43 2.61 1.72
C PHE A 164 -16.87 2.28 1.26
N ASP A 165 -17.07 1.28 0.38
CA ASP A 165 -18.35 0.90 -0.26
C ASP A 165 -19.04 2.04 -1.06
N LEU A 166 -18.27 3.02 -1.53
CA LEU A 166 -18.71 4.13 -2.39
C LEU A 166 -18.84 3.68 -3.86
N THR A 167 -19.56 2.57 -4.07
CA THR A 167 -19.66 1.82 -5.34
C THR A 167 -20.00 2.67 -6.56
N ALA A 168 -20.97 3.58 -6.47
CA ALA A 168 -21.36 4.44 -7.59
C ALA A 168 -20.24 5.42 -8.03
N ALA A 169 -19.49 5.96 -7.08
CA ALA A 169 -18.32 6.81 -7.36
C ALA A 169 -17.15 5.98 -7.91
N ALA A 170 -16.94 4.78 -7.37
CA ALA A 170 -15.93 3.84 -7.83
C ALA A 170 -16.18 3.43 -9.30
N GLU A 171 -17.38 2.97 -9.64
CA GLU A 171 -17.78 2.65 -11.02
C GLU A 171 -17.50 3.80 -12.02
N LYS A 172 -17.75 5.04 -11.60
CA LYS A 172 -17.49 6.23 -12.42
C LYS A 172 -15.99 6.45 -12.59
N LEU A 173 -15.20 6.35 -11.52
CA LEU A 173 -13.76 6.48 -11.56
C LEU A 173 -13.08 5.37 -12.38
N LEU A 174 -13.57 4.12 -12.33
CA LEU A 174 -13.08 3.03 -13.16
C LEU A 174 -13.31 3.30 -14.66
N LYS A 175 -14.48 3.85 -15.01
CA LYS A 175 -14.79 4.31 -16.38
C LYS A 175 -13.85 5.44 -16.82
N THR A 176 -13.47 6.35 -15.92
CA THR A 176 -12.46 7.40 -16.15
C THR A 176 -11.05 6.82 -16.32
N ALA A 177 -10.65 5.86 -15.47
CA ALA A 177 -9.34 5.18 -15.56
C ALA A 177 -9.15 4.50 -16.92
N TRP A 178 -10.18 3.84 -17.46
CA TRP A 178 -10.16 3.28 -18.83
C TRP A 178 -9.97 4.32 -19.95
N GLN A 179 -10.19 5.62 -19.70
CA GLN A 179 -9.83 6.68 -20.65
C GLN A 179 -8.43 7.25 -20.37
N LEU A 180 -8.02 7.37 -19.10
CA LEU A 180 -6.66 7.77 -18.72
C LEU A 180 -5.62 6.80 -19.29
N PHE A 181 -5.82 5.48 -19.18
CA PHE A 181 -4.98 4.45 -19.78
C PHE A 181 -4.96 4.47 -21.33
N LYS A 182 -5.88 5.18 -22.01
CA LYS A 182 -5.82 5.43 -23.46
C LYS A 182 -5.09 6.72 -23.82
N ALA A 183 -5.08 7.70 -22.92
CA ALA A 183 -4.52 9.02 -23.14
C ALA A 183 -3.08 9.18 -22.61
N HIS A 184 -2.64 8.29 -21.72
CA HIS A 184 -1.37 8.35 -21.01
C HIS A 184 -0.63 7.00 -21.14
N GLU A 185 0.53 6.98 -21.80
CA GLU A 185 1.45 5.84 -21.78
C GLU A 185 2.04 5.68 -20.38
N LEU A 186 1.91 4.49 -19.79
CA LEU A 186 2.43 4.17 -18.47
C LEU A 186 3.96 4.25 -18.46
N LEU A 187 4.50 4.85 -17.41
CA LEU A 187 5.92 4.76 -17.14
C LEU A 187 6.29 3.32 -16.70
N PRO A 188 7.52 2.86 -16.97
CA PRO A 188 8.00 1.55 -16.55
C PRO A 188 7.87 1.32 -15.03
N GLU A 189 8.06 2.38 -14.25
CA GLU A 189 7.90 2.41 -12.81
C GLU A 189 6.42 2.22 -12.38
N GLU A 190 5.46 2.73 -13.16
CA GLU A 190 4.03 2.52 -12.93
C GLU A 190 3.59 1.10 -13.30
N VAL A 191 4.14 0.54 -14.39
CA VAL A 191 3.92 -0.85 -14.82
C VAL A 191 4.41 -1.82 -13.76
N MET A 192 5.60 -1.58 -13.18
CA MET A 192 6.11 -2.39 -12.08
C MET A 192 5.20 -2.30 -10.86
N TRP A 193 4.83 -1.09 -10.41
CA TRP A 193 3.93 -0.93 -9.26
C TRP A 193 2.58 -1.65 -9.45
N ILE A 194 1.93 -1.53 -10.62
CA ILE A 194 0.67 -2.27 -10.88
C ILE A 194 0.87 -3.79 -10.79
N TRP A 195 1.97 -4.32 -11.33
CA TRP A 195 2.23 -5.75 -11.30
C TRP A 195 2.68 -6.28 -9.93
N GLU A 196 3.41 -5.49 -9.15
CA GLU A 196 3.83 -5.85 -7.79
C GLU A 196 2.62 -5.81 -6.84
N THR A 197 1.82 -4.75 -6.91
CA THR A 197 0.62 -4.57 -6.05
C THR A 197 -0.56 -5.47 -6.43
N PHE A 198 -0.75 -5.81 -7.71
CA PHE A 198 -1.95 -6.54 -8.18
C PHE A 198 -1.67 -7.80 -9.02
N GLY A 199 -0.40 -8.12 -9.29
CA GLY A 199 -0.01 -9.37 -9.97
C GLY A 199 -0.20 -10.62 -9.10
N PRO A 200 0.29 -11.79 -9.50
CA PRO A 200 -0.03 -13.07 -8.86
C PRO A 200 0.27 -13.19 -7.35
N ALA A 201 1.12 -12.32 -6.80
CA ALA A 201 1.45 -12.29 -5.37
C ALA A 201 0.38 -11.62 -4.49
N HIS A 202 -0.50 -10.77 -5.06
CA HIS A 202 -1.45 -9.94 -4.29
C HIS A 202 -2.48 -10.73 -3.46
N THR A 203 -2.60 -12.05 -3.70
CA THR A 203 -3.55 -12.93 -2.99
C THR A 203 -3.07 -13.31 -1.57
N GLN A 204 -1.95 -12.76 -1.11
CA GLN A 204 -1.30 -13.05 0.18
C GLN A 204 -1.40 -11.89 1.19
N SER A 205 -1.97 -10.74 0.82
CA SER A 205 -2.14 -9.57 1.69
C SER A 205 -3.35 -9.67 2.62
N SER A 206 -3.35 -8.88 3.70
CA SER A 206 -4.46 -8.71 4.64
C SER A 206 -5.74 -8.16 3.99
N TYR A 207 -5.58 -7.30 2.98
CA TYR A 207 -6.65 -6.81 2.11
C TYR A 207 -6.33 -7.15 0.64
N VAL A 208 -7.23 -7.92 0.03
CA VAL A 208 -7.21 -8.24 -1.40
C VAL A 208 -8.07 -7.24 -2.15
N ALA A 209 -7.44 -6.38 -2.96
CA ALA A 209 -8.14 -5.34 -3.73
C ALA A 209 -9.12 -5.98 -4.75
N PRO A 210 -10.45 -5.75 -4.66
CA PRO A 210 -11.41 -6.53 -5.44
C PRO A 210 -11.40 -6.39 -6.96
N PHE A 211 -10.63 -5.42 -7.49
CA PHE A 211 -10.48 -5.12 -8.92
C PHE A 211 -9.02 -5.29 -9.40
N ALA A 212 -8.21 -6.07 -8.67
CA ALA A 212 -6.82 -6.35 -9.01
C ALA A 212 -6.65 -6.90 -10.44
N ASP A 213 -7.50 -7.87 -10.82
CA ASP A 213 -7.56 -8.42 -12.18
C ASP A 213 -7.78 -7.31 -13.22
N GLU A 214 -8.74 -6.41 -13.01
CA GLU A 214 -9.03 -5.29 -13.92
C GLU A 214 -7.85 -4.32 -14.07
N TYR A 215 -7.12 -4.01 -12.99
CA TYR A 215 -5.93 -3.13 -13.06
C TYR A 215 -4.78 -3.77 -13.83
N VAL A 216 -4.51 -5.05 -13.59
CA VAL A 216 -3.52 -5.82 -14.36
C VAL A 216 -3.93 -5.91 -15.83
N GLN A 217 -5.22 -6.14 -16.13
CA GLN A 217 -5.70 -6.22 -17.51
C GLN A 217 -5.71 -4.87 -18.24
N LEU A 218 -5.91 -3.75 -17.53
CA LEU A 218 -5.71 -2.38 -18.03
C LEU A 218 -4.27 -2.16 -18.50
N MET A 219 -3.30 -2.49 -17.64
CA MET A 219 -1.86 -2.39 -17.92
C MET A 219 -1.45 -3.32 -19.08
N LEU A 220 -1.80 -4.62 -19.02
CA LEU A 220 -1.46 -5.59 -20.06
C LEU A 220 -2.09 -5.24 -21.41
N TRP A 221 -3.31 -4.67 -21.42
CA TRP A 221 -3.93 -4.17 -22.64
C TRP A 221 -3.11 -3.03 -23.27
N GLN A 222 -2.65 -2.06 -22.46
CA GLN A 222 -1.87 -0.94 -22.97
C GLN A 222 -0.53 -1.41 -23.53
N ILE A 223 0.20 -2.26 -22.80
CA ILE A 223 1.49 -2.84 -23.24
C ILE A 223 1.33 -3.53 -24.61
N VAL A 224 0.29 -4.37 -24.78
CA VAL A 224 0.04 -5.08 -26.05
C VAL A 224 -0.28 -4.12 -27.21
N ASN A 225 -0.92 -2.97 -26.95
CA ASN A 225 -1.16 -1.96 -27.98
C ASN A 225 0.13 -1.19 -28.33
N LEU A 226 0.90 -0.74 -27.34
CA LEU A 226 2.18 -0.08 -27.57
C LEU A 226 3.20 -0.99 -28.28
N MET A 227 3.17 -2.30 -28.02
CA MET A 227 3.93 -3.30 -28.79
C MET A 227 3.45 -3.39 -30.25
N ALA A 228 2.13 -3.42 -30.49
CA ALA A 228 1.57 -3.50 -31.83
C ALA A 228 1.82 -2.23 -32.68
N GLU A 229 1.87 -1.07 -32.03
CA GLU A 229 2.22 0.22 -32.65
C GLU A 229 3.74 0.45 -32.78
N GLY A 230 4.58 -0.43 -32.23
CA GLY A 230 6.04 -0.26 -32.23
C GLY A 230 6.55 0.88 -31.33
N LYS A 231 5.73 1.32 -30.36
CA LYS A 231 6.00 2.47 -29.46
C LYS A 231 6.48 2.08 -28.06
N LEU A 232 6.33 0.81 -27.65
CA LEU A 232 6.59 0.38 -26.26
C LEU A 232 7.94 0.89 -25.72
N ASN A 233 7.88 1.55 -24.57
CA ASN A 233 9.05 2.03 -23.83
C ASN A 233 10.14 0.96 -23.68
N LYS A 234 11.38 1.31 -24.02
CA LYS A 234 12.54 0.40 -24.06
C LYS A 234 12.84 -0.27 -22.70
N LYS A 235 12.54 0.38 -21.57
CA LYS A 235 12.66 -0.25 -20.24
C LYS A 235 11.68 -1.41 -20.09
N ILE A 236 10.42 -1.24 -20.49
CA ILE A 236 9.38 -2.27 -20.41
C ILE A 236 9.70 -3.43 -21.36
N ALA A 237 10.16 -3.12 -22.58
CA ALA A 237 10.63 -4.14 -23.51
C ALA A 237 11.77 -4.98 -22.92
N TRP A 238 12.79 -4.32 -22.33
CA TRP A 238 13.91 -5.01 -21.68
C TRP A 238 13.49 -5.85 -20.47
N GLN A 239 12.51 -5.39 -19.67
CA GLN A 239 11.95 -6.18 -18.56
C GLN A 239 11.25 -7.46 -19.06
N LEU A 240 10.52 -7.39 -20.19
CA LEU A 240 9.92 -8.55 -20.84
C LEU A 240 10.98 -9.52 -21.39
N ASP A 241 12.04 -9.00 -22.02
CA ASP A 241 13.09 -9.81 -22.65
C ASP A 241 14.00 -10.53 -21.64
N VAL A 242 14.21 -9.95 -20.45
CA VAL A 242 15.16 -10.48 -19.44
C VAL A 242 14.50 -11.44 -18.43
N GLU A 243 13.20 -11.28 -18.15
CA GLU A 243 12.36 -12.11 -17.24
C GLU A 243 13.06 -12.68 -15.98
N ARG A 244 13.91 -11.87 -15.33
CA ARG A 244 14.46 -12.19 -14.00
C ARG A 244 13.41 -11.95 -12.92
N GLU A 245 12.88 -10.74 -12.91
CA GLU A 245 11.75 -10.29 -12.11
C GLU A 245 11.02 -9.18 -12.89
N PRO A 246 9.70 -9.05 -12.74
CA PRO A 246 8.84 -9.88 -11.89
C PRO A 246 8.33 -11.14 -12.63
N ARG A 247 8.19 -12.25 -11.90
CA ARG A 247 7.92 -13.58 -12.52
C ARG A 247 6.55 -13.65 -13.19
N ASN A 248 6.48 -14.40 -14.30
CA ASN A 248 5.29 -14.60 -15.14
C ASN A 248 4.77 -13.35 -15.87
N PHE A 249 5.47 -12.22 -15.82
CA PHE A 249 5.02 -10.97 -16.43
C PHE A 249 4.99 -11.06 -17.97
N ASN A 250 6.03 -11.63 -18.60
CA ASN A 250 6.04 -11.83 -20.04
C ASN A 250 4.96 -12.86 -20.44
N ALA A 251 4.85 -13.97 -19.69
CA ALA A 251 3.79 -14.96 -19.88
C ALA A 251 2.37 -14.35 -19.83
N ALA A 252 2.12 -13.38 -18.96
CA ALA A 252 0.85 -12.66 -18.89
C ALA A 252 0.63 -11.72 -20.10
N VAL A 253 1.65 -10.99 -20.54
CA VAL A 253 1.60 -10.17 -21.76
C VAL A 253 1.33 -11.02 -23.01
N GLN A 254 2.03 -12.14 -23.20
CA GLN A 254 1.76 -13.05 -24.32
C GLN A 254 0.37 -13.68 -24.22
N THR A 255 -0.10 -14.01 -23.01
CA THR A 255 -1.46 -14.51 -22.80
C THR A 255 -2.53 -13.47 -23.18
N ARG A 256 -2.34 -12.20 -22.80
CA ARG A 256 -3.25 -11.09 -23.20
C ARG A 256 -3.23 -10.90 -24.72
N ARG A 257 -2.05 -10.90 -25.32
CA ARG A 257 -1.84 -10.77 -26.77
C ARG A 257 -2.51 -11.91 -27.55
N HIS A 258 -2.34 -13.15 -27.13
CA HIS A 258 -2.88 -14.33 -27.81
C HIS A 258 -4.41 -14.44 -27.65
N LYS A 259 -4.95 -14.27 -26.43
CA LYS A 259 -6.39 -14.47 -26.17
C LYS A 259 -7.28 -13.31 -26.60
N PHE A 260 -6.76 -12.07 -26.61
CA PHE A 260 -7.57 -10.86 -26.76
C PHE A 260 -7.00 -9.81 -27.73
N GLY A 261 -5.77 -10.00 -28.24
CA GLY A 261 -5.13 -9.06 -29.18
C GLY A 261 -5.00 -7.64 -28.63
N THR A 262 -5.11 -6.64 -29.51
CA THR A 262 -5.14 -5.20 -29.16
C THR A 262 -6.51 -4.72 -28.65
N GLY A 263 -7.57 -5.53 -28.80
CA GLY A 263 -8.94 -5.14 -28.50
C GLY A 263 -9.13 -4.59 -27.08
N ALA A 264 -9.81 -3.44 -26.98
CA ALA A 264 -10.06 -2.75 -25.72
C ALA A 264 -11.11 -3.47 -24.85
N GLY A 265 -10.89 -3.43 -23.54
CA GLY A 265 -11.68 -4.16 -22.54
C GLY A 265 -11.30 -5.64 -22.42
N MET A 266 -11.86 -6.31 -21.41
CA MET A 266 -12.04 -7.76 -21.48
C MET A 266 -13.35 -8.03 -22.23
N ARG A 267 -13.46 -9.18 -22.94
CA ARG A 267 -14.79 -9.79 -23.08
C ARG A 267 -15.22 -10.17 -21.65
N PRO A 268 -16.36 -9.68 -21.13
CA PRO A 268 -16.77 -9.99 -19.77
C PRO A 268 -17.18 -11.46 -19.69
N PHE A 269 -16.22 -12.32 -19.31
CA PHE A 269 -16.51 -13.67 -18.81
C PHE A 269 -16.91 -13.65 -17.32
N TYR A 270 -17.21 -12.46 -16.81
CA TYR A 270 -17.96 -12.22 -15.60
C TYR A 270 -19.36 -11.70 -15.98
N PRO A 271 -20.47 -12.37 -15.58
CA PRO A 271 -21.81 -11.81 -15.74
C PRO A 271 -21.92 -10.42 -15.09
N PRO A 272 -22.88 -9.56 -15.49
CA PRO A 272 -23.02 -8.20 -14.96
C PRO A 272 -23.20 -8.11 -13.43
N SER A 273 -23.52 -9.21 -12.76
CA SER A 273 -23.60 -9.33 -11.30
C SER A 273 -22.29 -9.70 -10.61
N TRP A 274 -21.29 -10.27 -11.30
CA TRP A 274 -20.19 -10.95 -10.61
C TRP A 274 -19.17 -9.99 -9.98
N SER A 275 -18.85 -8.86 -10.61
CA SER A 275 -17.80 -7.94 -10.10
C SER A 275 -18.13 -7.36 -8.72
N LEU A 276 -19.26 -6.65 -8.59
CA LEU A 276 -19.66 -6.03 -7.32
C LEU A 276 -20.06 -7.05 -6.24
N VAL A 277 -20.65 -8.18 -6.60
CA VAL A 277 -21.03 -9.23 -5.62
C VAL A 277 -19.81 -9.99 -5.13
N LYS A 278 -18.90 -10.40 -6.02
CA LYS A 278 -17.63 -11.04 -5.64
C LYS A 278 -16.74 -10.06 -4.88
N ALA A 279 -16.75 -8.77 -5.24
CA ALA A 279 -16.06 -7.72 -4.49
C ALA A 279 -16.59 -7.57 -3.07
N ARG A 280 -17.91 -7.65 -2.86
CA ARG A 280 -18.51 -7.60 -1.53
C ARG A 280 -18.33 -8.89 -0.71
N SER A 281 -18.06 -10.03 -1.35
CA SER A 281 -17.70 -11.28 -0.65
C SER A 281 -16.19 -11.49 -0.45
N LEU A 282 -15.33 -10.68 -1.08
CA LEU A 282 -13.87 -10.71 -0.91
C LEU A 282 -13.32 -9.51 -0.14
N ALA A 283 -14.00 -8.36 -0.17
CA ALA A 283 -13.74 -7.30 0.79
C ALA A 283 -14.00 -7.85 2.20
N PRO A 284 -13.15 -7.55 3.19
CA PRO A 284 -13.22 -8.17 4.51
C PRO A 284 -14.55 -7.86 5.20
N THR A 285 -15.44 -8.84 5.23
CA THR A 285 -16.49 -8.91 6.24
C THR A 285 -15.82 -9.22 7.56
N PHE A 286 -15.69 -8.21 8.43
CA PHE A 286 -15.23 -8.37 9.82
C PHE A 286 -16.28 -9.15 10.63
N THR A 287 -16.36 -10.46 10.40
CA THR A 287 -16.96 -11.39 11.35
C THR A 287 -16.06 -11.38 12.58
N SER A 288 -16.59 -10.98 13.74
CA SER A 288 -15.86 -11.06 15.00
C SER A 288 -15.34 -12.48 15.21
N SER A 289 -14.03 -12.65 15.10
CA SER A 289 -13.37 -13.95 15.09
C SER A 289 -13.15 -14.47 16.51
N GLY A 290 -14.26 -14.67 17.24
CA GLY A 290 -14.28 -15.63 18.34
C GLY A 290 -13.81 -16.98 17.80
N SER A 291 -12.70 -17.49 18.32
CA SER A 291 -11.94 -18.57 17.70
C SER A 291 -12.71 -19.90 17.70
N VAL A 292 -12.97 -20.42 16.50
CA VAL A 292 -13.37 -21.82 16.30
C VAL A 292 -12.11 -22.61 15.95
N ASN A 293 -11.68 -23.51 16.83
CA ASN A 293 -10.49 -24.34 16.62
C ASN A 293 -10.69 -25.30 15.43
N PRO A 294 -9.83 -25.28 14.40
CA PRO A 294 -9.95 -26.15 13.23
C PRO A 294 -9.37 -27.56 13.50
N VAL A 295 -9.82 -28.22 14.57
CA VAL A 295 -9.29 -29.54 15.00
C VAL A 295 -10.39 -30.54 15.38
N GLN A 296 -11.60 -30.44 14.81
CA GLN A 296 -12.63 -31.49 14.94
C GLN A 296 -13.74 -31.39 13.87
N ASP A 297 -13.45 -31.81 12.64
CA ASP A 297 -14.49 -32.04 11.60
C ASP A 297 -14.08 -33.05 10.49
N VAL A 298 -13.07 -33.90 10.76
CA VAL A 298 -12.55 -34.92 9.80
C VAL A 298 -12.97 -36.35 10.20
N ALA A 299 -13.75 -36.51 11.28
CA ALA A 299 -14.14 -37.82 11.81
C ALA A 299 -15.45 -38.37 11.20
N ASP A 300 -16.49 -37.54 11.09
CA ASP A 300 -17.87 -38.04 10.98
C ASP A 300 -18.35 -38.35 9.54
N PHE A 301 -17.54 -38.07 8.51
CA PHE A 301 -17.98 -38.21 7.12
C PHE A 301 -17.91 -39.65 6.55
N TYR A 302 -17.36 -40.63 7.29
CA TYR A 302 -17.09 -41.97 6.76
C TYR A 302 -17.95 -43.12 7.30
N GLU A 303 -18.85 -42.90 8.26
CA GLU A 303 -19.57 -44.00 8.95
C GLU A 303 -21.07 -44.14 8.62
N LYS A 304 -21.60 -43.42 7.59
CA LYS A 304 -23.03 -43.47 7.20
C LYS A 304 -23.32 -43.67 5.71
N THR A 305 -22.59 -44.58 5.05
CA THR A 305 -22.96 -45.12 3.73
C THR A 305 -22.86 -46.66 3.68
N SER A 306 -23.58 -47.34 4.58
CA SER A 306 -23.82 -48.79 4.47
C SER A 306 -25.21 -49.16 5.01
N PHE A 307 -26.13 -49.44 4.07
CA PHE A 307 -27.26 -50.40 4.10
C PHE A 307 -28.41 -49.91 3.22
N LYS A 308 -29.01 -50.85 2.46
CA LYS A 308 -30.00 -50.68 1.38
C LYS A 308 -29.38 -50.18 0.06
N ASP A 309 -29.48 -50.91 -1.05
CA ASP A 309 -30.10 -52.24 -1.30
C ASP A 309 -29.07 -53.24 -1.86
#